data_AF-E5VGA4-F1
#
_entry.id   AF-E5VGA4-F1
#
_cell.length_a   1.000
_cell.length_b   1.000
_cell.length_c   1.000
_cell.angle_alpha   90.00
_cell.angle_beta   90.00
_cell.angle_gamma   90.00
#
_symmetry.space_group_name_H-M   'P 1'
#
loop_
_entity.id
_entity.type
_entity.pdbx_description
1 polymer ?
#
loop_
_entity_poly.entity_id
_entity_poly.type
_entity_poly.pdbx_seq_one_letter_code
_entity_poly.pdbx_strand_id
1 'polypeptide(L)'
;MKLYLGGIKQMENKKLTWKHYLGIAVVAVLVIYLVIGFSFSNKFFWGTKINGMNVAGKTADQVIEMFDKKADDYSLTIKERKDKTETLTSDQLRTKFEGADEIKQIKEDQESFGWIKGLFGSEHYDNVTMYSYDTKSFTKAYKKLDAFNNKKMIKIANAKPVYKNGKFEIQKEEEGTELKKDVAAKKIGEAVKDGLSTISLDKENCYDNPEYTSDNDKLINLTKDMNKN
;
A
#
# COMPACT_ATOMS: atom_id res chain seq x y z
N MET A 1 41.01 83.50 -24.55
CA MET A 1 41.14 82.24 -25.32
C MET A 1 40.87 81.09 -24.35
N LYS A 2 40.06 80.11 -24.77
CA LYS A 2 39.66 78.89 -24.03
C LYS A 2 40.88 78.21 -23.37
N LEU A 3 40.76 77.53 -22.23
CA LEU A 3 40.23 76.16 -22.19
C LEU A 3 39.83 75.75 -20.77
N TYR A 4 38.55 75.39 -20.63
CA TYR A 4 38.07 74.47 -19.61
C TYR A 4 38.75 73.11 -19.80
N LEU A 5 39.57 72.69 -18.85
CA LEU A 5 39.94 71.29 -18.68
C LEU A 5 39.15 70.78 -17.47
N GLY A 6 37.97 70.23 -17.76
CA GLY A 6 37.19 69.47 -16.79
C GLY A 6 38.02 68.30 -16.30
N GLY A 7 38.35 68.31 -15.00
CA GLY A 7 39.03 67.20 -14.35
C GLY A 7 38.17 65.94 -14.41
N ILE A 8 38.68 64.90 -15.07
CA ILE A 8 38.14 63.55 -14.97
C ILE A 8 38.33 63.11 -13.52
N LYS A 9 37.21 62.99 -12.79
CA LYS A 9 37.19 62.46 -11.43
C LYS A 9 37.58 60.97 -11.50
N GLN A 10 38.84 60.67 -11.19
CA GLN A 10 39.33 59.29 -11.03
C GLN A 10 38.45 58.58 -10.00
N MET A 11 37.72 57.53 -10.41
CA MET A 11 36.95 56.71 -9.49
C MET A 11 37.93 55.84 -8.69
N GLU A 12 38.11 56.14 -7.40
CA GLU A 12 38.83 55.28 -6.47
C GLU A 12 38.22 53.88 -6.49
N ASN A 13 39.01 52.89 -6.88
CA ASN A 13 38.60 51.49 -6.85
C ASN A 13 38.62 51.01 -5.39
N LYS A 14 37.51 51.21 -4.67
CA LYS A 14 37.37 50.79 -3.27
C LYS A 14 37.50 49.27 -3.19
N LYS A 15 38.52 48.78 -2.48
CA LYS A 15 38.73 47.33 -2.25
C LYS A 15 37.62 46.78 -1.36
N LEU A 16 36.93 45.75 -1.84
CA LEU A 16 35.91 45.02 -1.07
C LEU A 16 36.57 44.39 0.18
N THR A 17 35.98 44.62 1.35
CA THR A 17 36.43 44.02 2.62
C THR A 17 35.73 42.68 2.87
N TRP A 18 36.25 41.85 3.78
CA TRP A 18 35.66 40.55 4.13
C TRP A 18 34.17 40.63 4.51
N LYS A 19 33.72 41.76 5.11
CA LYS A 19 32.30 42.02 5.42
C LYS A 19 31.42 42.12 4.18
N HIS A 20 31.95 42.68 3.08
CA HIS A 20 31.23 42.75 1.81
C HIS A 20 31.12 41.36 1.17
N TYR A 21 32.21 40.57 1.18
CA TYR A 21 32.17 39.18 0.71
C TYR A 21 31.20 38.32 1.51
N LEU A 22 31.14 38.50 2.84
CA LEU A 22 30.16 37.84 3.71
C LEU A 22 28.73 38.25 3.36
N GLY A 23 28.48 39.55 3.14
CA GLY A 23 27.16 40.04 2.72
C GLY A 23 26.72 39.45 1.37
N ILE A 24 27.63 39.41 0.38
CA ILE A 24 27.38 38.79 -0.93
C ILE A 24 27.06 37.29 -0.75
N ALA A 25 27.82 36.58 0.08
CA ALA A 25 27.59 35.16 0.33
C ALA A 25 26.22 34.90 0.96
N VAL A 26 25.80 35.70 1.96
CA VAL A 26 24.48 35.57 2.58
C VAL A 26 23.35 35.82 1.57
N VAL A 27 23.48 36.85 0.73
CA VAL A 27 22.50 37.13 -0.33
C VAL A 27 22.45 35.99 -1.36
N ALA A 28 23.60 35.46 -1.76
CA ALA A 28 23.65 34.32 -2.68
C ALA A 28 22.94 33.08 -2.12
N VAL A 29 23.17 32.76 -0.84
CA VAL A 29 22.48 31.65 -0.16
C VAL A 29 20.97 31.89 -0.08
N LEU A 30 20.54 33.12 0.23
CA LEU A 30 19.12 33.49 0.25
C LEU A 30 18.48 33.31 -1.13
N VAL A 31 19.15 33.75 -2.21
CA VAL A 31 18.64 33.59 -3.58
C VAL A 31 18.52 32.11 -3.95
N ILE A 32 19.53 31.29 -3.64
CA ILE A 32 19.48 29.84 -3.86
C ILE A 32 18.30 29.24 -3.09
N TYR A 33 18.11 29.64 -1.83
CA TYR A 33 17.01 29.15 -1.00
C TYR A 33 15.63 29.46 -1.61
N LEU A 34 15.45 30.69 -2.09
CA LEU A 34 14.19 31.13 -2.71
C LEU A 34 13.95 30.46 -4.07
N VAL A 35 14.98 30.32 -4.91
CA VAL A 35 14.86 29.66 -6.23
C VAL A 35 14.46 28.19 -6.07
N ILE A 36 15.11 27.48 -5.13
CA ILE A 36 14.77 26.08 -4.86
C ILE A 36 13.37 25.99 -4.23
N GLY A 37 13.05 26.84 -3.25
CA GLY A 37 11.72 26.88 -2.64
C GLY A 37 10.61 27.15 -3.66
N PHE A 38 10.86 28.02 -4.64
CA PHE A 38 9.91 28.27 -5.73
C PHE A 38 9.72 27.03 -6.63
N SER A 39 10.77 26.26 -6.90
CA SER A 39 10.68 25.00 -7.64
C SER A 39 9.78 23.96 -6.94
N PHE A 40 9.79 23.94 -5.59
CA PHE A 40 8.97 23.05 -4.77
C PHE A 40 7.59 23.59 -4.41
N SER A 41 7.23 24.79 -4.88
CA SER A 41 5.88 25.34 -4.65
C SER A 41 4.79 24.38 -5.08
N ASN A 42 4.96 23.79 -6.26
CA ASN A 42 4.00 22.85 -6.86
C ASN A 42 4.49 21.40 -6.89
N LYS A 43 5.66 21.10 -6.31
CA LYS A 43 6.26 19.75 -6.35
C LYS A 43 6.52 19.18 -4.96
N PHE A 44 6.33 17.87 -4.80
CA PHE A 44 6.68 17.18 -3.56
C PHE A 44 8.18 17.29 -3.28
N PHE A 45 8.52 17.35 -2.00
CA PHE A 45 9.90 17.44 -1.55
C PHE A 45 10.74 16.21 -1.91
N TRP A 46 12.05 16.38 -1.83
CA TRP A 46 12.97 15.25 -1.91
C TRP A 46 12.70 14.25 -0.78
N GLY A 47 12.81 12.97 -1.11
CA GLY A 47 12.59 11.89 -0.16
C GLY A 47 11.12 11.56 0.12
N THR A 48 10.15 12.33 -0.39
CA THR A 48 8.72 12.04 -0.16
C THR A 48 8.29 10.75 -0.84
N LYS A 49 7.65 9.87 -0.05
CA LYS A 49 7.03 8.64 -0.53
C LYS A 49 5.56 8.57 -0.10
N ILE A 50 4.70 8.16 -1.03
CA ILE A 50 3.28 7.88 -0.78
C ILE A 50 3.03 6.40 -1.07
N ASN A 51 2.55 5.66 -0.09
CA ASN A 51 2.36 4.20 -0.12
C ASN A 51 3.58 3.47 -0.69
N GLY A 52 4.76 3.84 -0.17
CA GLY A 52 6.06 3.33 -0.63
C GLY A 52 6.55 3.83 -2.00
N MET A 53 5.74 4.52 -2.80
CA MET A 53 6.14 5.03 -4.11
C MET A 53 6.83 6.40 -3.99
N ASN A 54 7.97 6.55 -4.64
CA ASN A 54 8.71 7.81 -4.66
C ASN A 54 7.99 8.86 -5.52
N VAL A 55 7.56 9.94 -4.88
CA VAL A 55 6.85 11.04 -5.52
C VAL A 55 7.66 12.33 -5.56
N ALA A 56 8.90 12.30 -5.09
CA ALA A 56 9.77 13.46 -5.01
C ALA A 56 9.90 14.19 -6.35
N GLY A 57 9.75 15.51 -6.33
CA GLY A 57 9.86 16.38 -7.50
C GLY A 57 8.69 16.31 -8.48
N LYS A 58 7.64 15.54 -8.19
CA LYS A 58 6.40 15.49 -8.98
C LYS A 58 5.37 16.46 -8.44
N THR A 59 4.46 16.94 -9.29
CA THR A 59 3.28 17.69 -8.84
C THR A 59 2.20 16.76 -8.31
N ALA A 60 1.22 17.29 -7.55
CA ALA A 60 0.07 16.52 -7.10
C ALA A 60 -0.65 15.82 -8.27
N ASP A 61 -0.91 16.55 -9.36
CA ASP A 61 -1.56 15.99 -10.56
C ASP A 61 -0.76 14.85 -11.22
N GLN A 62 0.56 14.99 -11.30
CA GLN A 62 1.43 13.93 -11.83
C GLN A 62 1.43 12.67 -10.96
N VAL A 63 1.30 12.85 -9.65
CA VAL A 63 1.20 11.72 -8.71
C VAL A 63 -0.17 11.07 -8.82
N ILE A 64 -1.25 11.86 -8.89
CA ILE A 64 -2.61 11.36 -9.12
C ILE A 64 -2.68 10.55 -10.42
N GLU A 65 -2.17 11.09 -11.54
CA GLU A 65 -2.13 10.39 -12.83
C GLU A 65 -1.32 9.06 -12.75
N MET A 66 -0.25 9.05 -11.96
CA MET A 66 0.56 7.84 -11.73
C MET A 66 -0.24 6.78 -10.97
N PHE A 67 -1.02 7.16 -9.96
CA PHE A 67 -1.88 6.24 -9.23
C PHE A 67 -3.11 5.80 -10.03
N ASP A 68 -3.69 6.69 -10.86
CA ASP A 68 -4.78 6.37 -11.78
C ASP A 68 -4.35 5.27 -12.76
N LYS A 69 -3.21 5.43 -13.42
CA LYS A 69 -2.66 4.40 -14.33
C LYS A 69 -2.42 3.07 -13.62
N LYS A 70 -1.98 3.13 -12.36
CA LYS A 70 -1.78 1.92 -11.55
C LYS A 70 -3.11 1.25 -11.18
N ALA A 71 -4.18 2.02 -11.01
CA ALA A 71 -5.52 1.49 -10.80
C ALA A 71 -6.03 0.75 -12.05
N ASP A 72 -5.69 1.22 -13.25
CA ASP A 72 -6.07 0.56 -14.51
C ASP A 72 -5.42 -0.82 -14.66
N ASP A 73 -4.13 -0.94 -14.31
CA ASP A 73 -3.39 -2.21 -14.38
C ASP A 73 -3.51 -3.08 -13.11
N TYR A 74 -4.39 -2.69 -12.17
CA TYR A 74 -4.50 -3.37 -10.88
C TYR A 74 -4.98 -4.82 -11.00
N SER A 75 -4.40 -5.70 -10.19
CA SER A 75 -4.88 -7.06 -10.00
C SER A 75 -4.64 -7.54 -8.57
N LEU A 76 -5.61 -8.30 -8.06
CA LEU A 76 -5.55 -8.95 -6.76
C LEU A 76 -5.49 -10.47 -6.96
N THR A 77 -4.39 -11.08 -6.54
CA THR A 77 -4.30 -12.55 -6.44
C THR A 77 -4.85 -13.02 -5.10
N ILE A 78 -5.84 -13.91 -5.15
CA ILE A 78 -6.48 -14.53 -3.99
C ILE A 78 -5.88 -15.92 -3.83
N LYS A 79 -5.14 -16.12 -2.73
CA LYS A 79 -4.60 -17.43 -2.34
C LYS A 79 -5.62 -18.15 -1.46
N GLU A 80 -6.08 -19.29 -1.93
CA GLU A 80 -7.03 -20.16 -1.27
C GLU A 80 -6.33 -21.33 -0.57
N ARG A 81 -7.10 -22.08 0.22
CA ARG A 81 -6.65 -23.35 0.78
C ARG A 81 -6.42 -24.39 -0.32
N LYS A 82 -5.56 -25.38 -0.04
CA LYS A 82 -5.15 -26.45 -0.97
C LYS A 82 -4.44 -25.89 -2.22
N ASP A 83 -3.61 -24.86 -2.02
CA ASP A 83 -2.74 -24.25 -3.03
C ASP A 83 -3.46 -23.73 -4.30
N LYS A 84 -4.75 -23.43 -4.18
CA LYS A 84 -5.52 -22.81 -5.26
C LYS A 84 -5.30 -21.30 -5.27
N THR A 85 -5.37 -20.72 -6.46
CA THR A 85 -5.27 -19.29 -6.65
C THR A 85 -6.24 -18.82 -7.72
N GLU A 86 -6.90 -17.71 -7.46
CA GLU A 86 -7.74 -17.00 -8.42
C GLU A 86 -7.34 -15.51 -8.45
N THR A 87 -7.70 -14.79 -9.50
CA THR A 87 -7.33 -13.37 -9.67
C THR A 87 -8.55 -12.54 -10.00
N LEU A 88 -8.65 -11.36 -9.39
CA LEU A 88 -9.58 -10.30 -9.76
C LEU A 88 -8.80 -9.14 -10.39
N THR A 89 -9.22 -8.70 -11.57
CA THR A 89 -8.56 -7.60 -12.29
C THR A 89 -9.33 -6.29 -12.18
N SER A 90 -8.64 -5.18 -12.42
CA SER A 90 -9.23 -3.84 -12.50
C SER A 90 -10.48 -3.80 -13.38
N ASP A 91 -10.43 -4.37 -14.59
CA ASP A 91 -11.58 -4.43 -15.51
C ASP A 91 -12.81 -5.10 -14.91
N GLN A 92 -12.61 -6.17 -14.12
CA GLN A 92 -13.70 -6.90 -13.47
C GLN A 92 -14.28 -6.14 -12.28
N LEU A 93 -13.43 -5.39 -11.57
CA LEU A 93 -13.76 -4.65 -10.37
C LEU A 93 -14.24 -3.21 -10.66
N ARG A 94 -13.87 -2.69 -11.84
CA ARG A 94 -13.92 -1.28 -12.24
C ARG A 94 -13.25 -0.41 -11.17
N THR A 95 -12.00 -0.73 -10.84
CA THR A 95 -11.26 0.03 -9.85
C THR A 95 -10.97 1.45 -10.33
N LYS A 96 -10.94 2.38 -9.39
CA LYS A 96 -10.51 3.77 -9.63
C LYS A 96 -9.68 4.23 -8.44
N PHE A 97 -8.70 5.07 -8.70
CA PHE A 97 -7.97 5.71 -7.62
C PHE A 97 -8.88 6.71 -6.86
N GLU A 98 -8.80 6.72 -5.53
CA GLU A 98 -9.65 7.55 -4.66
C GLU A 98 -8.84 8.48 -3.72
N GLY A 99 -7.51 8.34 -3.67
CA GLY A 99 -6.65 9.16 -2.79
C GLY A 99 -6.27 10.54 -3.33
N ALA A 100 -6.99 11.08 -4.32
CA ALA A 100 -6.60 12.32 -5.00
C ALA A 100 -6.60 13.54 -4.06
N ASP A 101 -7.62 13.65 -3.20
CA ASP A 101 -7.74 14.76 -2.25
C ASP A 101 -6.70 14.65 -1.12
N GLU A 102 -6.38 13.43 -0.67
CA GLU A 102 -5.31 13.19 0.30
C GLU A 102 -3.93 13.57 -0.26
N ILE A 103 -3.63 13.24 -1.52
CA ILE A 103 -2.38 13.65 -2.18
C ILE A 103 -2.27 15.18 -2.23
N LYS A 104 -3.36 15.88 -2.56
CA LYS A 104 -3.38 17.35 -2.58
C LYS A 104 -3.15 17.91 -1.18
N GLN A 105 -3.83 17.36 -0.17
CA GLN A 105 -3.63 17.77 1.23
C GLN A 105 -2.19 17.57 1.68
N ILE A 106 -1.58 16.41 1.41
CA ILE A 106 -0.17 16.15 1.73
C ILE A 106 0.76 17.18 1.06
N LYS A 107 0.47 17.54 -0.20
CA LYS A 107 1.26 18.56 -0.91
C LYS A 107 1.09 19.96 -0.32
N GLU A 108 -0.12 20.31 0.11
CA GLU A 108 -0.41 21.58 0.79
C GLU A 108 0.33 21.67 2.13
N ASP A 109 0.27 20.59 2.93
CA ASP A 109 0.92 20.48 4.24
C ASP A 109 2.46 20.57 4.16
N GLN A 110 3.06 20.23 3.01
CA GLN A 110 4.51 20.34 2.84
C GLN A 110 5.03 21.79 2.87
N GLU A 111 4.21 22.82 2.62
CA GLU A 111 4.59 24.25 2.58
C GLU A 111 5.88 24.56 1.79
N SER A 112 5.82 25.29 0.67
CA SER A 112 6.93 25.53 -0.29
C SER A 112 8.35 25.84 0.27
N PHE A 113 8.45 26.45 1.46
CA PHE A 113 9.72 26.84 2.11
C PHE A 113 10.31 25.77 3.05
N GLY A 114 9.57 24.69 3.30
CA GLY A 114 9.98 23.54 4.13
C GLY A 114 10.92 22.55 3.45
N TRP A 115 11.27 22.77 2.17
CA TRP A 115 12.01 21.82 1.33
C TRP A 115 13.37 21.37 1.89
N ILE A 116 13.99 22.18 2.76
CA ILE A 116 15.23 21.82 3.47
C ILE A 116 15.06 20.54 4.28
N LYS A 117 13.85 20.25 4.81
CA LYS A 117 13.57 19.00 5.54
C LYS A 117 13.86 17.77 4.66
N GLY A 118 13.50 17.82 3.37
CA GLY A 118 13.73 16.75 2.40
C GLY A 118 15.21 16.52 2.03
N LEU A 119 16.12 17.44 2.38
CA LEU A 119 17.57 17.23 2.21
C LEU A 119 18.17 16.33 3.30
N PHE A 120 17.56 16.31 4.49
CA PHE A 120 18.11 15.64 5.67
C PHE A 120 17.22 14.51 6.20
N GLY A 121 16.04 14.31 5.62
CA GLY A 121 15.09 13.26 5.99
C GLY A 121 14.19 12.87 4.83
N SER A 122 13.44 11.78 5.03
CA SER A 122 12.40 11.30 4.11
C SER A 122 11.03 11.40 4.78
N GLU A 123 10.03 11.87 4.03
CA GLU A 123 8.65 11.91 4.48
C GLU A 123 7.90 10.71 3.90
N HIS A 124 7.19 9.99 4.77
CA HIS A 124 6.49 8.76 4.41
C HIS A 124 5.02 8.89 4.75
N TYR A 125 4.17 8.64 3.76
CA TYR A 125 2.72 8.64 3.89
C TYR A 125 2.19 7.28 3.43
N ASP A 126 2.05 6.34 4.35
CA ASP A 126 1.82 4.92 4.03
C ASP A 126 0.34 4.49 4.08
N ASN A 127 -0.55 5.40 4.46
CA ASN A 127 -1.99 5.12 4.62
C ASN A 127 -2.85 5.96 3.67
N VAL A 128 -2.30 6.35 2.52
CA VAL A 128 -3.12 7.09 1.54
C VAL A 128 -4.12 6.14 0.92
N THR A 129 -5.39 6.54 0.83
CA THR A 129 -6.42 5.70 0.21
C THR A 129 -6.02 5.34 -1.22
N MET A 130 -5.99 4.04 -1.55
CA MET A 130 -5.60 3.57 -2.87
C MET A 130 -6.80 3.53 -3.81
N TYR A 131 -7.64 2.49 -3.70
CA TYR A 131 -8.65 2.23 -4.72
C TYR A 131 -10.07 2.21 -4.17
N SER A 132 -10.99 2.70 -4.99
CA SER A 132 -12.41 2.38 -4.92
C SER A 132 -12.72 1.28 -5.92
N TYR A 133 -13.89 0.65 -5.78
CA TYR A 133 -14.43 -0.28 -6.77
C TYR A 133 -15.94 -0.12 -6.91
N ASP A 134 -16.49 -0.47 -8.08
CA ASP A 134 -17.94 -0.52 -8.27
C ASP A 134 -18.52 -1.70 -7.50
N THR A 135 -19.34 -1.44 -6.49
CA THR A 135 -19.85 -2.48 -5.57
C THR A 135 -20.64 -3.57 -6.29
N LYS A 136 -21.35 -3.22 -7.39
CA LYS A 136 -22.09 -4.19 -8.21
C LYS A 136 -21.14 -5.09 -9.00
N SER A 137 -20.15 -4.50 -9.67
CA SER A 137 -19.09 -5.20 -10.40
C SER A 137 -18.28 -6.11 -9.47
N PHE A 138 -17.86 -5.59 -8.31
CA PHE A 138 -17.19 -6.37 -7.26
C PHE A 138 -18.01 -7.58 -6.84
N THR A 139 -19.29 -7.37 -6.51
CA THR A 139 -20.19 -8.47 -6.10
C THR A 139 -20.35 -9.52 -7.18
N LYS A 140 -20.43 -9.09 -8.44
CA LYS A 140 -20.48 -10.00 -9.58
C LYS A 140 -19.16 -10.74 -9.80
N ALA A 141 -18.03 -10.08 -9.56
CA ALA A 141 -16.71 -10.62 -9.78
C ALA A 141 -16.35 -11.69 -8.73
N TYR A 142 -16.43 -11.36 -7.44
CA TYR A 142 -16.05 -12.33 -6.39
C TYR A 142 -16.98 -13.55 -6.37
N LYS A 143 -18.27 -13.39 -6.69
CA LYS A 143 -19.22 -14.53 -6.75
C LYS A 143 -18.93 -15.51 -7.88
N LYS A 144 -18.15 -15.11 -8.89
CA LYS A 144 -17.70 -16.00 -9.97
C LYS A 144 -16.48 -16.82 -9.61
N LEU A 145 -15.79 -16.48 -8.51
CA LEU A 145 -14.67 -17.24 -8.01
C LEU A 145 -15.13 -18.66 -7.64
N ASP A 146 -14.32 -19.64 -7.96
CA ASP A 146 -14.52 -21.03 -7.60
C ASP A 146 -14.59 -21.20 -6.08
N ALA A 147 -13.82 -20.40 -5.33
CA ALA A 147 -13.88 -20.34 -3.88
C ALA A 147 -15.30 -20.06 -3.34
N PHE A 148 -16.13 -19.32 -4.07
CA PHE A 148 -17.51 -18.98 -3.68
C PHE A 148 -18.57 -19.93 -4.26
N ASN A 149 -18.15 -20.89 -5.09
CA ASN A 149 -19.04 -21.86 -5.72
C ASN A 149 -19.27 -23.08 -4.82
N ASN A 150 -20.46 -23.16 -4.22
CA ASN A 150 -20.86 -24.27 -3.35
C ASN A 150 -20.66 -25.67 -3.94
N LYS A 151 -20.73 -25.82 -5.27
CA LYS A 151 -20.56 -27.13 -5.92
C LYS A 151 -19.09 -27.60 -5.98
N LYS A 152 -18.14 -26.67 -5.82
CA LYS A 152 -16.70 -26.93 -5.86
C LYS A 152 -16.07 -26.99 -4.46
N MET A 153 -16.85 -26.74 -3.41
CA MET A 153 -16.38 -26.76 -2.03
C MET A 153 -16.20 -28.18 -1.52
N ILE A 154 -15.11 -28.39 -0.78
CA ILE A 154 -14.87 -29.60 0.00
C ILE A 154 -15.47 -29.36 1.39
N LYS A 155 -16.35 -30.26 1.84
CA LYS A 155 -16.94 -30.14 3.18
C LYS A 155 -15.89 -30.37 4.24
N ILE A 156 -16.01 -29.60 5.31
CA ILE A 156 -15.27 -29.82 6.54
C ILE A 156 -15.71 -31.12 7.22
N ALA A 157 -14.76 -31.85 7.81
CA ALA A 157 -15.06 -33.02 8.62
C ALA A 157 -14.10 -33.11 9.81
N ASN A 158 -14.64 -33.27 11.01
CA ASN A 158 -13.84 -33.50 12.21
C ASN A 158 -13.11 -34.85 12.15
N ALA A 159 -11.93 -34.90 12.77
CA ALA A 159 -11.26 -36.15 13.07
C ALA A 159 -12.13 -36.99 14.01
N LYS A 160 -12.11 -38.31 13.84
CA LYS A 160 -12.91 -39.24 14.65
C LYS A 160 -12.28 -40.62 14.76
N PRO A 161 -12.55 -41.38 15.83
CA PRO A 161 -12.12 -42.77 15.92
C PRO A 161 -12.93 -43.62 14.93
N VAL A 162 -12.27 -44.51 14.21
CA VAL A 162 -12.90 -45.48 13.31
C VAL A 162 -12.36 -46.87 13.58
N TYR A 163 -13.24 -47.88 13.61
CA TYR A 163 -12.84 -49.26 13.83
C TYR A 163 -12.34 -49.88 12.52
N LYS A 164 -11.07 -50.29 12.47
CA LYS A 164 -10.43 -50.93 11.33
C LYS A 164 -9.43 -51.98 11.80
N ASN A 165 -9.41 -53.15 11.15
CA ASN A 165 -8.42 -54.20 11.41
C ASN A 165 -8.32 -54.63 12.89
N GLY A 166 -9.46 -54.72 13.58
CA GLY A 166 -9.50 -55.18 14.98
C GLY A 166 -9.13 -54.14 16.03
N LYS A 167 -8.95 -52.86 15.65
CA LYS A 167 -8.68 -51.76 16.59
C LYS A 167 -9.31 -50.45 16.11
N PHE A 168 -9.45 -49.49 17.01
CA PHE A 168 -9.80 -48.11 16.67
C PHE A 168 -8.56 -47.33 16.26
N GLU A 169 -8.63 -46.67 15.11
CA GLU A 169 -7.63 -45.72 14.60
C GLU A 169 -8.28 -44.34 14.42
N ILE A 170 -7.52 -43.25 14.57
CA ILE A 170 -8.04 -41.90 14.32
C ILE A 170 -8.07 -41.68 12.81
N GLN A 171 -9.27 -41.51 12.25
CA GLN A 171 -9.43 -40.93 10.93
C GLN A 171 -9.14 -39.43 11.03
N LYS A 172 -8.15 -38.96 10.26
CA LYS A 172 -7.80 -37.54 10.20
C LYS A 172 -8.97 -36.69 9.69
N GLU A 173 -9.06 -35.47 10.21
CA GLU A 173 -9.96 -34.41 9.78
C GLU A 173 -9.76 -34.04 8.31
N GLU A 174 -10.84 -33.55 7.69
CA GLU A 174 -10.78 -32.81 6.43
C GLU A 174 -11.01 -31.33 6.75
N GLU A 175 -10.00 -30.50 6.50
CA GLU A 175 -10.07 -29.06 6.74
C GLU A 175 -11.20 -28.39 5.94
N GLY A 176 -11.56 -28.99 4.80
CA GLY A 176 -12.56 -28.45 3.89
C GLY A 176 -12.12 -27.13 3.25
N THR A 177 -12.99 -26.57 2.41
CA THR A 177 -12.82 -25.26 1.77
C THR A 177 -14.09 -24.41 1.90
N GLU A 178 -14.89 -24.67 2.94
CA GLU A 178 -16.09 -23.90 3.22
C GLU A 178 -15.70 -22.51 3.73
N LEU A 179 -16.09 -21.48 2.97
CA LEU A 179 -15.83 -20.09 3.31
C LEU A 179 -16.93 -19.52 4.20
N LYS A 180 -16.50 -18.74 5.19
CA LYS A 180 -17.29 -17.68 5.82
C LYS A 180 -17.49 -16.57 4.80
N LYS A 181 -18.46 -16.73 3.89
CA LYS A 181 -18.59 -15.94 2.66
C LYS A 181 -18.58 -14.43 2.89
N ASP A 182 -19.28 -13.94 3.90
CA ASP A 182 -19.35 -12.50 4.18
C ASP A 182 -18.01 -11.96 4.69
N VAL A 183 -17.30 -12.74 5.51
CA VAL A 183 -15.94 -12.41 5.99
C VAL A 183 -14.98 -12.39 4.81
N ALA A 184 -15.01 -13.43 3.97
CA ALA A 184 -14.16 -13.53 2.79
C ALA A 184 -14.40 -12.37 1.80
N ALA A 185 -15.66 -12.07 1.48
CA ALA A 185 -16.01 -10.97 0.60
C ALA A 185 -15.56 -9.61 1.18
N LYS A 186 -15.75 -9.39 2.48
CA LYS A 186 -15.28 -8.18 3.16
C LYS A 186 -13.76 -8.05 3.06
N LYS A 187 -13.02 -9.11 3.38
CA LYS A 187 -11.55 -9.13 3.34
C LYS A 187 -10.98 -8.92 1.94
N ILE A 188 -11.59 -9.53 0.91
CA ILE A 188 -11.21 -9.29 -0.48
C ILE A 188 -11.47 -7.82 -0.84
N GLY A 189 -12.61 -7.25 -0.42
CA GLY A 189 -12.93 -5.83 -0.66
C GLY A 189 -11.95 -4.88 0.01
N GLU A 190 -11.58 -5.13 1.28
CA GLU A 190 -10.55 -4.38 2.00
C GLU A 190 -9.20 -4.44 1.28
N ALA A 191 -8.78 -5.63 0.84
CA ALA A 191 -7.54 -5.78 0.08
C ALA A 191 -7.54 -5.00 -1.25
N VAL A 192 -8.69 -4.93 -1.94
CA VAL A 192 -8.84 -4.07 -3.13
C VAL A 192 -8.68 -2.60 -2.74
N LYS A 193 -9.34 -2.14 -1.67
CA LYS A 193 -9.27 -0.73 -1.25
C LYS A 193 -7.86 -0.30 -0.86
N ASP A 194 -7.14 -1.19 -0.18
CA ASP A 194 -5.77 -0.97 0.27
C ASP A 194 -4.76 -1.15 -0.87
N GLY A 195 -5.19 -1.59 -2.05
CA GLY A 195 -4.34 -1.81 -3.22
C GLY A 195 -3.34 -2.96 -3.06
N LEU A 196 -3.68 -3.97 -2.27
CA LEU A 196 -2.84 -5.15 -2.07
C LEU A 196 -2.77 -6.00 -3.35
N SER A 197 -1.57 -6.44 -3.74
CA SER A 197 -1.45 -7.35 -4.89
C SER A 197 -1.84 -8.80 -4.57
N THR A 198 -1.92 -9.18 -3.30
CA THR A 198 -2.23 -10.55 -2.89
C THR A 198 -2.92 -10.58 -1.52
N ILE A 199 -3.90 -11.46 -1.38
CA ILE A 199 -4.53 -11.81 -0.10
C ILE A 199 -4.54 -13.33 0.07
N SER A 200 -4.37 -13.84 1.30
CA SER A 200 -4.55 -15.25 1.61
C SER A 200 -5.78 -15.44 2.48
N LEU A 201 -6.78 -16.15 1.94
CA LEU A 201 -8.05 -16.40 2.66
C LEU A 201 -7.83 -17.24 3.92
N ASP A 202 -6.82 -18.12 3.91
CA ASP A 202 -6.49 -18.94 5.08
C ASP A 202 -5.88 -18.10 6.20
N LYS A 203 -4.90 -17.24 5.87
CA LYS A 203 -4.28 -16.31 6.84
C LYS A 203 -5.26 -15.29 7.41
N GLU A 204 -6.25 -14.90 6.61
CA GLU A 204 -7.33 -13.99 7.02
C GLU A 204 -8.47 -14.70 7.78
N ASN A 205 -8.34 -16.00 8.09
CA ASN A 205 -9.32 -16.81 8.81
C ASN A 205 -10.71 -16.86 8.13
N CYS A 206 -10.72 -16.84 6.79
CA CYS A 206 -11.94 -16.81 5.99
C CYS A 206 -12.63 -18.18 5.86
N TYR A 207 -11.99 -19.27 6.32
CA TYR A 207 -12.56 -20.62 6.26
C TYR A 207 -13.16 -21.04 7.60
N ASP A 208 -14.11 -21.96 7.53
CA ASP A 208 -14.48 -22.81 8.66
C ASP A 208 -13.41 -23.89 8.87
N ASN A 209 -13.14 -24.23 10.13
CA ASN A 209 -12.07 -25.15 10.54
C ASN A 209 -12.63 -26.28 11.43
N PRO A 210 -12.12 -27.51 11.28
CA PRO A 210 -12.62 -28.64 12.05
C PRO A 210 -12.40 -28.40 13.53
N GLU A 211 -13.43 -28.69 14.33
CA GLU A 211 -13.39 -28.52 15.79
C GLU A 211 -12.42 -29.51 16.45
N TYR A 212 -12.37 -30.73 15.91
CA TYR A 212 -11.47 -31.79 16.36
C TYR A 212 -10.52 -32.19 15.24
N THR A 213 -9.23 -32.11 15.51
CA THR A 213 -8.15 -32.59 14.65
C THR A 213 -7.59 -33.91 15.19
N SER A 214 -6.80 -34.61 14.39
CA SER A 214 -6.11 -35.84 14.78
C SER A 214 -5.17 -35.65 15.96
N ASP A 215 -4.75 -34.40 16.18
CA ASP A 215 -3.83 -33.99 17.23
C ASP A 215 -4.57 -33.53 18.50
N ASN A 216 -5.91 -33.61 18.52
CA ASN A 216 -6.70 -33.24 19.69
C ASN A 216 -6.54 -34.26 20.82
N ASP A 217 -6.00 -33.82 21.96
CA ASP A 217 -5.72 -34.69 23.12
C ASP A 217 -6.94 -35.47 23.62
N LYS A 218 -8.13 -34.87 23.62
CA LYS A 218 -9.37 -35.55 24.05
C LYS A 218 -9.71 -36.70 23.11
N LEU A 219 -9.57 -36.48 21.80
CA LEU A 219 -9.82 -37.49 20.77
C LEU A 219 -8.78 -38.63 20.83
N ILE A 220 -7.51 -38.28 21.06
CA ILE A 220 -6.43 -39.24 21.23
C ILE A 220 -6.68 -40.14 22.45
N ASN A 221 -7.03 -39.55 23.59
CA ASN A 221 -7.29 -40.31 24.82
C ASN A 221 -8.54 -41.19 24.69
N LEU A 222 -9.62 -40.68 24.11
CA LEU A 222 -10.82 -41.46 23.82
C LEU A 222 -10.49 -42.70 22.97
N THR A 223 -9.72 -42.53 21.89
CA THR A 223 -9.34 -43.63 21.00
C THR A 223 -8.48 -44.68 21.70
N LYS A 224 -7.58 -44.25 22.60
CA LYS A 224 -6.79 -45.18 23.43
C LYS A 224 -7.67 -45.98 24.37
N ASP A 225 -8.66 -45.36 25.01
CA ASP A 225 -9.55 -46.04 25.94
C ASP A 225 -10.48 -47.02 25.23
N MET A 226 -10.94 -46.70 24.02
CA MET A 226 -11.74 -47.61 23.18
C MET A 226 -11.00 -48.90 22.78
N ASN A 227 -9.66 -48.89 22.77
CA ASN A 227 -8.83 -50.04 22.44
C ASN A 227 -8.41 -50.88 23.66
N LYS A 228 -8.77 -50.46 24.88
CA LYS A 228 -8.46 -51.22 26.12
C LYS A 228 -9.54 -52.25 26.46
N ASN A 229 -10.68 -52.21 25.78
CA ASN A 229 -11.80 -53.14 25.90
C ASN A 229 -11.84 -54.07 24.68
#